data_AF-C5B4Z5-F1
#
_entry.id   AF-C5B4Z5-F1
#
_cell.length_a   1.000
_cell.length_b   1.000
_cell.length_c   1.000
_cell.angle_alpha   90.00
_cell.angle_beta   90.00
_cell.angle_gamma   90.00
#
_symmetry.space_group_name_H-M   'P 1'
#
loop_
_entity.id
_entity.type
_entity.pdbx_description
1 polymer ?
#
loop_
_entity_poly.entity_id
_entity_poly.type
_entity_poly.pdbx_seq_one_letter_code
_entity_poly.pdbx_strand_id
1 'polypeptide(L)'
;MRPRTLREVADRFRLDPDWDLHLRNFLDAFYACHGDHDAQAAALADDPGSTGDDRVDAFLGGTGEHLARRWRLPIPAWVRQDFRYLGSPMFVPDEDAVRGYLLGASPASFRARLIFVGSDPLQRARFPYDEGTRTLPHDFPPRSGLAAECGLP
;
A
#
# COMPACT_ATOMS: atom_id res chain seq x y z
N MET A 1 1.07 -1.42 -24.13
CA MET A 1 -0.21 -0.98 -23.48
C MET A 1 0.03 -0.91 -21.98
N ARG A 2 -0.48 0.10 -21.28
CA ARG A 2 -0.26 0.29 -19.82
C ARG A 2 -1.24 -0.57 -19.00
N PRO A 3 -0.80 -1.26 -17.93
CA PRO A 3 -1.68 -2.06 -17.08
C PRO A 3 -2.76 -1.23 -16.42
N ARG A 4 -4.00 -1.76 -16.43
CA ARG A 4 -5.15 -1.16 -15.76
C ARG A 4 -5.64 -1.96 -14.56
N THR A 5 -5.24 -3.21 -14.43
CA THR A 5 -5.60 -4.09 -13.32
C THR A 5 -4.37 -4.75 -12.71
N LEU A 6 -4.46 -5.23 -11.48
CA LEU A 6 -3.36 -6.01 -10.87
C LEU A 6 -3.12 -7.35 -11.59
N ARG A 7 -4.17 -7.93 -12.21
CA ARG A 7 -4.02 -9.09 -13.10
C ARG A 7 -3.13 -8.77 -14.29
N GLU A 8 -3.37 -7.64 -14.95
CA GLU A 8 -2.53 -7.20 -16.06
C GLU A 8 -1.09 -6.89 -15.66
N VAL A 9 -0.83 -6.51 -14.40
CA VAL A 9 0.53 -6.37 -13.87
C VAL A 9 1.22 -7.73 -13.82
N ALA A 10 0.55 -8.75 -13.23
CA ALA A 10 1.09 -10.10 -13.16
C ALA A 10 1.32 -10.72 -14.56
N ASP A 11 0.36 -10.54 -15.47
CA ASP A 11 0.47 -11.04 -16.84
C ASP A 11 1.67 -10.44 -17.58
N ARG A 12 1.94 -9.15 -17.39
CA ARG A 12 3.10 -8.49 -18.00
C ARG A 12 4.40 -8.89 -17.33
N PHE A 13 4.43 -9.02 -16.02
CA PHE A 13 5.63 -9.46 -15.30
C PHE A 13 6.12 -10.84 -15.77
N ARG A 14 5.19 -11.77 -16.08
CA ARG A 14 5.56 -13.08 -16.65
C ARG A 14 6.25 -12.99 -18.02
N LEU A 15 6.10 -11.88 -18.74
CA LEU A 15 6.72 -11.64 -20.05
C LEU A 15 7.96 -10.74 -19.96
N ASP A 16 7.96 -9.78 -19.04
CA ASP A 16 8.99 -8.76 -18.85
C ASP A 16 9.20 -8.52 -17.34
N PRO A 17 10.36 -8.89 -16.77
CA PRO A 17 10.59 -8.92 -15.34
C PRO A 17 10.70 -7.53 -14.67
N ASP A 18 10.52 -6.41 -15.39
CA ASP A 18 10.45 -5.07 -14.81
C ASP A 18 9.11 -4.82 -14.08
N TRP A 19 8.92 -5.50 -12.96
CA TRP A 19 7.70 -5.44 -12.15
C TRP A 19 7.40 -4.05 -11.60
N ASP A 20 8.44 -3.28 -11.22
CA ASP A 20 8.30 -1.93 -10.66
C ASP A 20 7.71 -0.97 -11.71
N LEU A 21 8.18 -1.06 -12.96
CA LEU A 21 7.58 -0.30 -14.06
C LEU A 21 6.11 -0.69 -14.30
N HIS A 22 5.79 -1.99 -14.35
CA HIS A 22 4.42 -2.45 -14.56
C HIS A 22 3.49 -2.00 -13.43
N LEU A 23 3.93 -2.12 -12.18
CA LEU A 23 3.17 -1.65 -11.02
C LEU A 23 2.98 -0.14 -11.04
N ARG A 24 4.02 0.65 -11.34
CA ARG A 24 3.92 2.12 -11.44
C ARG A 24 2.92 2.57 -12.49
N ASN A 25 2.92 1.91 -13.65
CA ASN A 25 1.95 2.20 -14.70
C ASN A 25 0.51 1.88 -14.27
N PHE A 26 0.32 0.77 -13.53
CA PHE A 26 -0.98 0.44 -12.93
C PHE A 26 -1.43 1.49 -11.93
N LEU A 27 -0.54 1.92 -11.02
CA LEU A 27 -0.87 2.95 -10.03
C LEU A 27 -1.27 4.26 -10.70
N ASP A 28 -0.57 4.67 -11.76
CA ASP A 28 -0.93 5.88 -12.52
C ASP A 28 -2.32 5.76 -13.17
N ALA A 29 -2.72 4.57 -13.63
CA ALA A 29 -4.05 4.30 -14.17
C ALA A 29 -5.11 4.26 -13.06
N PHE A 30 -4.83 3.60 -11.94
CA PHE A 30 -5.71 3.51 -10.79
C PHE A 30 -6.01 4.91 -10.20
N TYR A 31 -4.99 5.77 -10.09
CA TYR A 31 -5.17 7.14 -9.61
C TYR A 31 -5.88 8.05 -10.62
N ALA A 32 -5.79 7.76 -11.92
CA ALA A 32 -6.58 8.49 -12.92
C ALA A 32 -8.09 8.24 -12.79
N CYS A 33 -8.49 7.15 -12.13
CA CYS A 33 -9.89 6.83 -11.80
C CYS A 33 -10.31 7.34 -10.42
N HIS A 34 -9.52 8.20 -9.76
CA HIS A 34 -9.90 8.74 -8.46
C HIS A 34 -11.27 9.44 -8.52
N GLY A 35 -12.15 9.11 -7.58
CA GLY A 35 -13.55 9.53 -7.56
C GLY A 35 -14.53 8.55 -8.23
N ASP A 36 -14.04 7.62 -9.05
CA ASP A 36 -14.81 6.52 -9.63
C ASP A 36 -14.47 5.21 -8.90
N HIS A 37 -15.16 4.97 -7.79
CA HIS A 37 -14.90 3.82 -6.93
C HIS A 37 -15.22 2.49 -7.61
N ASP A 38 -16.17 2.45 -8.55
CA ASP A 38 -16.51 1.22 -9.28
C ASP A 38 -15.37 0.84 -10.24
N ALA A 39 -14.81 1.81 -10.95
CA ALA A 39 -13.63 1.59 -11.79
C ALA A 39 -12.41 1.18 -10.96
N GLN A 40 -12.19 1.80 -9.80
CA GLN A 40 -11.10 1.43 -8.90
C GLN A 40 -11.31 0.03 -8.30
N ALA A 41 -12.53 -0.35 -7.92
CA ALA A 41 -12.83 -1.69 -7.44
C ALA A 41 -12.62 -2.75 -8.53
N ALA A 42 -13.06 -2.48 -9.77
CA ALA A 42 -12.84 -3.35 -10.91
C ALA A 42 -11.34 -3.57 -11.21
N ALA A 43 -10.50 -2.55 -11.00
CA ALA A 43 -9.05 -2.65 -11.18
C ALA A 43 -8.36 -3.64 -10.21
N LEU A 44 -9.02 -3.97 -9.09
CA LEU A 44 -8.52 -4.88 -8.05
C LEU A 44 -9.26 -6.22 -8.03
N ALA A 45 -10.39 -6.34 -8.72
CA ALA A 45 -11.34 -7.45 -8.54
C ALA A 45 -10.75 -8.82 -8.92
N ASP A 46 -10.11 -8.89 -10.07
CA ASP A 46 -9.64 -10.15 -10.63
C ASP A 46 -8.37 -10.65 -9.96
N ASP A 47 -8.34 -11.93 -9.58
CA ASP A 47 -7.15 -12.59 -9.03
C ASP A 47 -6.00 -12.56 -10.06
N PRO A 48 -4.83 -11.97 -9.75
CA PRO A 48 -3.70 -11.98 -10.66
C PRO A 48 -3.10 -13.38 -10.93
N GLY A 49 -3.43 -14.36 -10.09
CA GLY A 49 -2.74 -15.66 -10.04
C GLY A 49 -1.30 -15.51 -9.53
N SER A 50 -0.58 -16.62 -9.40
CA SER A 50 0.84 -16.58 -9.03
C SER A 50 1.70 -16.12 -10.21
N THR A 51 2.70 -15.30 -9.93
CA THR A 51 3.75 -14.91 -10.88
C THR A 51 4.92 -15.89 -10.90
N GLY A 52 5.01 -16.78 -9.90
CA GLY A 52 6.16 -17.66 -9.68
C GLY A 52 7.32 -16.99 -8.92
N ASP A 53 7.17 -15.72 -8.52
CA ASP A 53 8.11 -15.00 -7.66
C ASP A 53 7.39 -14.57 -6.37
N ASP A 54 7.79 -15.16 -5.24
CA ASP A 54 7.16 -14.95 -3.94
C ASP A 54 7.16 -13.46 -3.51
N ARG A 55 8.22 -12.71 -3.85
CA ARG A 55 8.33 -11.28 -3.50
C ARG A 55 7.30 -10.48 -4.28
N VAL A 56 7.21 -10.72 -5.59
CA VAL A 56 6.21 -10.05 -6.44
C VAL A 56 4.81 -10.46 -6.02
N ASP A 57 4.57 -11.75 -5.77
CA ASP A 57 3.26 -12.24 -5.38
C ASP A 57 2.79 -11.64 -4.04
N ALA A 58 3.67 -11.56 -3.05
CA ALA A 58 3.36 -10.91 -1.78
C ALA A 58 3.15 -9.40 -1.92
N PHE A 59 3.94 -8.73 -2.76
CA PHE A 59 3.79 -7.29 -3.00
C PHE A 59 2.47 -6.96 -3.69
N LEU A 60 2.00 -7.80 -4.62
CA LEU A 60 0.67 -7.66 -5.24
C LEU A 60 -0.45 -7.81 -4.21
N GLY A 61 -0.35 -8.78 -3.30
CA GLY A 61 -1.30 -8.95 -2.19
C GLY A 61 -1.34 -7.73 -1.27
N GLY A 62 -0.16 -7.23 -0.88
CA GLY A 62 -0.03 -6.02 -0.06
C GLY A 62 -0.59 -4.77 -0.75
N THR A 63 -0.36 -4.64 -2.05
CA THR A 63 -0.87 -3.54 -2.89
C THR A 63 -2.39 -3.57 -2.98
N GLY A 64 -2.98 -4.70 -3.36
CA GLY A 64 -4.43 -4.85 -3.50
C GLY A 64 -5.16 -4.55 -2.19
N GLU A 65 -4.66 -5.07 -1.07
CA GLU A 65 -5.24 -4.79 0.25
C GLU A 65 -5.03 -3.32 0.68
N HIS A 66 -3.86 -2.74 0.42
CA HIS A 66 -3.57 -1.34 0.78
C HIS A 66 -4.51 -0.37 0.06
N LEU A 67 -4.63 -0.51 -1.26
CA LEU A 67 -5.48 0.34 -2.09
C LEU A 67 -6.96 0.16 -1.72
N ALA A 68 -7.43 -1.08 -1.58
CA ALA A 68 -8.82 -1.34 -1.20
C ALA A 68 -9.16 -0.71 0.15
N ARG A 69 -8.28 -0.81 1.15
CA ARG A 69 -8.48 -0.16 2.45
C ARG A 69 -8.46 1.36 2.35
N ARG A 70 -7.51 1.93 1.60
CA ARG A 70 -7.32 3.39 1.50
C ARG A 70 -8.52 4.07 0.83
N TRP A 71 -9.06 3.49 -0.24
CA TRP A 71 -10.24 3.99 -0.96
C TRP A 71 -11.58 3.40 -0.46
N ARG A 72 -11.57 2.63 0.63
CA ARG A 72 -12.77 1.97 1.20
C ARG A 72 -13.52 1.08 0.18
N LEU A 73 -12.77 0.43 -0.69
CA LEU A 73 -13.28 -0.51 -1.69
C LEU A 73 -13.46 -1.91 -1.07
N PRO A 74 -14.25 -2.79 -1.70
CA PRO A 74 -14.27 -4.21 -1.34
C PRO A 74 -12.87 -4.81 -1.39
N ILE A 75 -12.42 -5.45 -0.30
CA ILE A 75 -11.12 -6.13 -0.26
C ILE A 75 -11.27 -7.49 -0.97
N PRO A 76 -10.60 -7.72 -2.11
CA PRO A 76 -10.73 -8.98 -2.85
C PRO A 76 -10.27 -10.17 -2.01
N ALA A 77 -10.91 -11.33 -2.14
CA ALA A 77 -10.53 -12.51 -1.37
C ALA A 77 -9.11 -13.01 -1.72
N TRP A 78 -8.70 -12.86 -2.98
CA TRP A 78 -7.41 -13.32 -3.49
C TRP A 78 -6.21 -12.69 -2.77
N VAL A 79 -6.36 -11.48 -2.20
CA VAL A 79 -5.25 -10.82 -1.47
C VAL A 79 -4.78 -11.64 -0.28
N ARG A 80 -5.64 -12.52 0.25
CA ARG A 80 -5.36 -13.35 1.44
C ARG A 80 -4.90 -14.78 1.11
N GLN A 81 -4.66 -15.11 -0.15
CA GLN A 81 -4.11 -16.42 -0.52
C GLN A 81 -2.73 -16.64 0.14
N ASP A 82 -2.43 -17.87 0.53
CA ASP A 82 -1.24 -18.18 1.36
C ASP A 82 0.09 -17.79 0.69
N PHE A 83 0.20 -17.97 -0.64
CA PHE A 83 1.39 -17.59 -1.40
C PHE A 83 1.60 -16.07 -1.54
N ARG A 84 0.70 -15.24 -0.97
CA ARG A 84 0.84 -13.78 -0.89
C ARG A 84 1.56 -13.34 0.39
N TYR A 85 2.06 -14.26 1.20
CA TYR A 85 2.78 -13.98 2.45
C TYR A 85 4.20 -14.55 2.37
N LEU A 86 5.20 -13.71 2.63
CA LEU A 86 6.58 -14.16 2.63
C LEU A 86 6.91 -15.00 3.87
N GLY A 87 7.79 -15.98 3.68
CA GLY A 87 8.40 -16.71 4.80
C GLY A 87 9.54 -15.95 5.49
N SER A 88 10.10 -14.92 4.83
CA SER A 88 11.21 -14.12 5.35
C SER A 88 11.00 -12.62 5.09
N PRO A 89 11.46 -11.72 5.98
CA PRO A 89 11.41 -10.28 5.79
C PRO A 89 12.03 -9.78 4.48
N MET A 90 11.33 -8.86 3.83
CA MET A 90 11.82 -8.06 2.71
C MET A 90 11.82 -6.59 3.13
N PHE A 91 12.98 -5.93 3.07
CA PHE A 91 13.14 -4.50 3.36
C PHE A 91 13.36 -3.71 2.07
N VAL A 92 12.72 -2.54 1.96
CA VAL A 92 12.89 -1.62 0.83
C VAL A 92 13.00 -0.18 1.35
N PRO A 93 14.18 0.46 1.28
CA PRO A 93 15.47 -0.11 0.87
C PRO A 93 16.03 -1.13 1.89
N ASP A 94 16.90 -2.03 1.44
CA ASP A 94 17.53 -3.03 2.30
C ASP A 94 18.81 -2.47 2.96
N GLU A 95 18.61 -1.52 3.87
CA GLU A 95 19.68 -0.84 4.59
C GLU A 95 19.47 -0.95 6.11
N ASP A 96 20.45 -1.47 6.83
CA ASP A 96 20.35 -1.71 8.29
C ASP A 96 19.98 -0.45 9.08
N ALA A 97 20.50 0.71 8.67
CA ALA A 97 20.28 1.99 9.32
C ALA A 97 18.79 2.40 9.36
N VAL A 98 17.98 1.96 8.39
CA VAL A 98 16.56 2.35 8.29
C VAL A 98 15.59 1.23 8.67
N ARG A 99 16.05 -0.01 8.90
CA ARG A 99 15.18 -1.15 9.23
C ARG A 99 14.25 -0.86 10.41
N GLY A 100 14.79 -0.26 11.47
CA GLY A 100 13.98 0.14 12.65
C GLY A 100 12.83 1.07 12.31
N TYR A 101 13.07 2.06 11.43
CA TYR A 101 12.02 2.94 10.91
C TYR A 101 11.01 2.17 10.06
N LEU A 102 11.45 1.33 9.12
CA LEU A 102 10.57 0.58 8.23
C LEU A 102 9.63 -0.36 9.00
N LEU A 103 10.10 -1.02 10.06
CA LEU A 103 9.26 -1.85 10.94
C LEU A 103 8.05 -1.07 11.49
N GLY A 104 8.26 0.18 11.91
CA GLY A 104 7.23 1.05 12.48
C GLY A 104 6.36 1.73 11.42
N ALA A 105 6.96 2.18 10.32
CA ALA A 105 6.32 3.00 9.29
C ALA A 105 5.48 2.18 8.29
N SER A 106 5.85 0.92 8.03
CA SER A 106 5.22 0.10 6.99
C SER A 106 3.71 -0.03 7.22
N PRO A 107 2.86 0.19 6.19
CA PRO A 107 1.44 -0.03 6.32
C PRO A 107 1.11 -1.48 6.69
N ALA A 108 0.02 -1.68 7.45
CA ALA A 108 -0.37 -3.00 7.96
C ALA A 108 -0.55 -4.07 6.85
N SER A 109 -1.02 -3.66 5.66
CA SER A 109 -1.19 -4.55 4.50
C SER A 109 0.13 -5.12 3.97
N PHE A 110 1.23 -4.38 4.08
CA PHE A 110 2.58 -4.85 3.71
C PHE A 110 3.26 -5.57 4.87
N ARG A 111 3.14 -5.01 6.08
CA ARG A 111 3.73 -5.58 7.30
C ARG A 111 3.26 -7.00 7.58
N ALA A 112 1.96 -7.27 7.40
CA ALA A 112 1.40 -8.61 7.57
C ALA A 112 2.03 -9.66 6.63
N ARG A 113 2.66 -9.22 5.53
CA ARG A 113 3.32 -10.05 4.51
C ARG A 113 4.84 -10.03 4.62
N LEU A 114 5.37 -9.52 5.75
CA LEU A 114 6.80 -9.29 6.00
C LEU A 114 7.47 -8.38 4.96
N ILE A 115 6.70 -7.47 4.37
CA ILE A 115 7.23 -6.43 3.47
C ILE A 115 7.34 -5.13 4.27
N PHE A 116 8.57 -4.64 4.40
CA PHE A 116 8.91 -3.47 5.18
C PHE A 116 9.37 -2.33 4.27
N VAL A 117 8.53 -1.30 4.19
CA VAL A 117 8.58 -0.16 3.25
C VAL A 117 8.30 1.15 4.01
N GLY A 118 8.49 2.29 3.36
CA GLY A 118 8.07 3.59 3.91
C GLY A 118 6.56 3.70 4.14
N SER A 119 6.11 4.80 4.73
CA SER A 119 4.68 5.03 5.07
C SER A 119 3.75 5.04 3.85
N ASP A 120 4.24 5.53 2.72
CA ASP A 120 3.48 5.67 1.47
C ASP A 120 4.16 4.93 0.31
N PRO A 121 4.20 3.58 0.35
CA PRO A 121 4.97 2.77 -0.60
C PRO A 121 4.44 2.81 -2.03
N LEU A 122 3.21 3.30 -2.22
CA LEU A 122 2.54 3.41 -3.52
C LEU A 122 2.42 4.86 -3.99
N GLN A 123 3.13 5.81 -3.38
CA GLN A 123 3.09 7.22 -3.76
C GLN A 123 3.60 7.41 -5.20
N ARG A 124 2.87 8.23 -5.97
CA ARG A 124 3.19 8.60 -7.36
C ARG A 124 2.87 10.07 -7.60
N ALA A 125 3.31 10.61 -8.74
CA ALA A 125 3.01 11.99 -9.12
C ALA A 125 1.49 12.27 -9.25
N ARG A 126 0.70 11.26 -9.63
CA ARG A 126 -0.77 11.34 -9.74
C ARG A 126 -1.51 11.04 -8.44
N PHE A 127 -0.80 10.86 -7.33
CA PHE A 127 -1.39 10.50 -6.06
C PHE A 127 -2.32 11.63 -5.55
N PRO A 128 -3.61 11.35 -5.22
CA PRO A 128 -4.50 12.35 -4.65
C PRO A 128 -4.15 12.58 -3.18
N TYR A 129 -3.50 13.71 -2.88
CA TYR A 129 -2.98 14.02 -1.54
C TYR A 129 -4.06 14.29 -0.47
N ASP A 130 -5.30 14.48 -0.88
CA ASP A 130 -6.47 14.54 -0.02
C ASP A 130 -6.95 13.15 0.45
N GLU A 131 -6.61 12.09 -0.28
CA GLU A 131 -7.09 10.74 0.02
C GLU A 131 -6.39 10.10 1.23
N GLY A 132 -7.19 9.73 2.23
CA GLY A 132 -6.72 9.17 3.49
C GLY A 132 -6.16 10.21 4.46
N THR A 133 -6.15 11.48 4.09
CA THR A 133 -5.73 12.58 4.95
C THR A 133 -6.83 12.86 5.96
N ARG A 134 -6.60 12.51 7.23
CA ARG A 134 -7.46 12.98 8.32
C ARG A 134 -7.06 14.40 8.66
N THR A 135 -7.96 15.36 8.47
CA THR A 135 -7.79 16.69 9.06
C THR A 135 -7.72 16.51 10.57
N LEU A 136 -6.53 16.65 11.14
CA LEU A 136 -6.39 16.69 12.58
C LEU A 136 -7.09 17.95 13.08
N PRO A 137 -7.87 17.87 14.17
CA PRO A 137 -8.38 19.07 14.82
C PRO A 137 -7.20 20.00 15.09
N HIS A 138 -7.32 21.28 14.69
CA HIS A 138 -6.28 22.27 14.92
C HIS A 138 -5.96 22.49 16.40
N ASP A 139 -6.85 22.02 17.29
CA ASP A 139 -6.77 22.16 18.74
C ASP A 139 -6.15 20.94 19.46
N PHE A 140 -5.40 20.07 18.77
CA PHE A 140 -4.73 18.92 19.41
C PHE A 140 -3.22 19.16 19.65
N PRO A 141 -2.70 18.90 20.87
CA PRO A 141 -3.44 18.59 22.10
C PRO A 141 -4.23 19.81 22.60
N PRO A 142 -5.38 19.61 23.27
CA PRO A 142 -6.18 20.72 23.78
C PRO A 142 -5.34 21.59 24.71
N ARG A 143 -5.27 22.89 24.40
CA ARG A 143 -4.51 23.87 25.20
C ARG A 143 -5.01 23.99 26.65
N SER A 144 -6.19 23.48 26.96
CA SER A 144 -6.81 23.48 28.29
C SER A 144 -6.55 22.20 29.09
N GLY A 145 -5.29 21.80 29.22
CA GLY A 145 -4.89 20.65 30.05
C GLY A 145 -3.57 20.78 30.81
N LEU A 146 -2.64 21.66 30.37
CA LEU A 146 -1.32 21.77 31.01
C LEU A 146 -1.26 22.69 32.24
N ALA A 147 -2.32 23.43 32.56
CA ALA A 147 -2.30 24.38 33.68
C ALA A 147 -2.66 23.77 35.05
N ALA A 148 -3.11 22.51 35.12
CA ALA A 148 -3.62 21.92 36.37
C ALA A 148 -2.60 21.05 37.13
N GLU A 149 -1.45 20.68 36.54
CA GLU A 149 -0.52 19.73 37.17
C GLU A 149 0.79 20.33 37.71
N CYS A 150 1.02 21.64 37.56
CA CYS A 150 2.17 22.32 38.18
C CYS A 150 1.81 23.02 39.50
N GLY A 151 0.97 22.37 40.32
CA GLY A 151 0.79 22.73 41.72
C GLY A 151 1.97 22.25 42.56
N LEU A 152 3.08 22.99 42.53
CA LEU A 152 4.10 22.94 43.58
C LEU A 152 3.87 24.15 44.52
N PRO A 153 3.98 23.96 45.84
CA PRO A 153 3.65 24.96 46.86
C PRO A 153 4.52 26.22 46.79
#